data_AF-A0A421K6J1-F1
#
_entry.id   AF-A0A421K6J1-F1
#
_cell.length_a   1.000
_cell.length_b   1.000
_cell.length_c   1.000
_cell.angle_alpha   90.00
_cell.angle_beta   90.00
_cell.angle_gamma   90.00
#
_symmetry.space_group_name_H-M   'P 1'
#
loop_
_entity.id
_entity.type
_entity.pdbx_description
1 polymer ?
#
loop_
_entity_poly.entity_id
_entity_poly.type
_entity_poly.pdbx_seq_one_letter_code
_entity_poly.pdbx_strand_id
1 'polypeptide(L)'
;MFFFYAGYSVSEEHPACLDLPLSEPGYSTGELLTIANSCKSPQVADLYFHRAQHIRLLKKFQAFERGLLQYGEKDDDSYIESYRIHIAMIEAFSSHDLLTDKRNRTLETLNRIYEQSHEIAELRFRGYDLIADRLELIYQL
;
A
#
# COMPACT_ATOMS: atom_id res chain seq x y z
N MET A 1 -32.98 -39.88 -7.94
CA MET A 1 -31.97 -39.45 -6.95
C MET A 1 -31.21 -38.30 -7.58
N PHE A 2 -31.63 -37.06 -7.30
CA PHE A 2 -30.99 -35.86 -7.85
C PHE A 2 -29.77 -35.53 -6.99
N PHE A 3 -28.58 -35.77 -7.52
CA PHE A 3 -27.34 -35.28 -6.94
C PHE A 3 -27.20 -33.80 -7.32
N PHE A 4 -27.56 -32.91 -6.40
CA PHE A 4 -27.16 -31.52 -6.47
C PHE A 4 -25.67 -31.46 -6.12
N TYR A 5 -24.81 -31.43 -7.14
CA TYR A 5 -23.46 -30.92 -6.97
C TYR A 5 -23.57 -29.41 -6.74
N ALA A 6 -23.52 -29.00 -5.47
CA ALA A 6 -23.14 -27.64 -5.14
C ALA A 6 -21.68 -27.48 -5.58
N GLY A 7 -21.49 -26.99 -6.80
CA GLY A 7 -20.19 -26.52 -7.25
C GLY A 7 -19.78 -25.37 -6.36
N TYR A 8 -18.93 -25.65 -5.37
CA TYR A 8 -18.10 -24.62 -4.77
C TYR A 8 -17.26 -24.07 -5.91
N SER A 9 -17.63 -22.90 -6.43
CA SER A 9 -16.68 -22.09 -7.20
C SER A 9 -15.61 -21.68 -6.20
N VAL A 10 -14.52 -22.43 -6.13
CA VAL A 10 -13.27 -21.90 -5.60
C VAL A 10 -12.99 -20.70 -6.49
N SER A 11 -13.25 -19.49 -6.00
CA SER A 11 -12.80 -18.28 -6.69
C SER A 11 -11.32 -18.49 -6.93
N GLU A 12 -10.92 -18.67 -8.18
CA GLU A 12 -9.52 -18.81 -8.53
C GLU A 12 -8.80 -17.55 -8.06
N GLU A 13 -7.64 -17.72 -7.42
CA GLU A 13 -6.84 -16.58 -6.96
C GLU A 13 -6.45 -15.75 -8.19
N HIS A 14 -6.46 -14.43 -8.04
CA HIS A 14 -5.98 -13.57 -9.11
C HIS A 14 -4.51 -13.92 -9.42
N PRO A 15 -4.07 -13.97 -10.70
CA PRO A 15 -2.70 -14.36 -11.05
C PRO A 15 -1.60 -13.56 -10.34
N ALA A 16 -1.89 -12.28 -10.08
CA ALA A 16 -0.99 -11.37 -9.36
C ALA A 16 -0.73 -11.79 -7.88
N CYS A 17 -1.53 -12.69 -7.30
CA CYS A 17 -1.26 -13.28 -5.97
C CYS A 17 -0.09 -14.27 -6.01
N LEU A 18 0.14 -14.89 -7.17
CA LEU A 18 1.18 -15.90 -7.39
C LEU A 18 2.45 -15.24 -7.92
N ASP A 19 2.29 -14.41 -8.96
CA ASP A 19 3.36 -13.68 -9.60
C ASP A 19 3.30 -12.22 -9.15
N LEU A 20 3.90 -11.91 -8.00
CA LEU A 20 4.02 -10.54 -7.47
C LEU A 20 4.75 -9.69 -8.51
N PRO A 21 4.05 -8.81 -9.26
CA PRO A 21 4.71 -8.01 -10.27
C PRO A 21 5.63 -7.03 -9.57
N LEU A 22 6.91 -7.06 -9.95
CA LEU A 22 7.98 -6.23 -9.39
C LEU A 22 7.93 -4.77 -9.88
N SER A 23 7.13 -4.50 -10.90
CA SER A 23 6.85 -3.17 -11.45
C SER A 23 5.36 -2.88 -11.37
N GLU A 24 4.98 -1.68 -10.91
CA GLU A 24 3.59 -1.24 -10.84
C GLU A 24 2.86 -1.50 -12.17
N PRO A 25 1.82 -2.35 -12.22
CA PRO A 25 1.06 -2.58 -13.44
C PRO A 25 0.13 -1.41 -13.80
N GLY A 26 0.26 -0.26 -13.11
CA GLY A 26 -0.67 0.85 -13.22
C GLY A 26 -2.07 0.53 -12.67
N TYR A 27 -2.20 -0.45 -11.78
CA TYR A 27 -3.49 -0.83 -11.20
C TYR A 27 -4.15 0.33 -10.45
N SER A 28 -5.45 0.48 -10.64
CA SER A 28 -6.28 1.35 -9.83
C SER A 28 -6.47 0.79 -8.43
N THR A 29 -6.85 1.67 -7.49
CA THR A 29 -7.23 1.28 -6.12
C THR A 29 -8.28 0.16 -6.09
N GLY A 30 -9.26 0.18 -7.01
CA GLY A 30 -10.31 -0.84 -7.06
C GLY A 30 -9.80 -2.21 -7.52
N GLU A 31 -8.90 -2.23 -8.51
CA GLU A 31 -8.25 -3.45 -8.98
C GLU A 31 -7.37 -4.05 -7.88
N LEU A 32 -6.56 -3.23 -7.19
CA LEU A 32 -5.72 -3.68 -6.08
C LEU A 32 -6.54 -4.32 -4.95
N LEU A 33 -7.68 -3.72 -4.58
CA LEU A 33 -8.59 -4.30 -3.58
C LEU A 33 -9.23 -5.60 -4.07
N THR A 34 -9.54 -5.71 -5.36
CA THR A 34 -10.06 -6.94 -5.96
C THR A 34 -9.02 -8.05 -5.91
N ILE A 35 -7.76 -7.75 -6.23
CA ILE A 35 -6.64 -8.68 -6.12
C ILE A 35 -6.48 -9.11 -4.66
N ALA A 36 -6.40 -8.16 -3.72
CA ALA A 36 -6.25 -8.45 -2.30
C ALA A 36 -7.32 -9.43 -1.78
N ASN A 37 -8.59 -9.19 -2.11
CA ASN A 37 -9.70 -10.05 -1.71
C ASN A 37 -9.66 -11.46 -2.31
N SER A 38 -8.93 -11.66 -3.40
CA SER A 38 -8.80 -12.95 -4.07
C SER A 38 -7.62 -13.78 -3.57
N CYS A 39 -6.63 -13.18 -2.92
CA CYS A 39 -5.42 -13.88 -2.51
C CYS A 39 -5.65 -14.75 -1.26
N LYS A 40 -5.20 -16.00 -1.27
CA LYS A 40 -5.27 -16.90 -0.11
C LYS A 40 -4.15 -16.65 0.90
N SER A 41 -2.98 -16.17 0.44
CA SER A 41 -1.91 -15.76 1.35
C SER A 41 -2.27 -14.42 1.99
N PRO A 42 -2.41 -14.35 3.33
CA PRO A 42 -2.75 -13.10 4.01
C PRO A 42 -1.72 -12.01 3.75
N GLN A 43 -0.42 -12.35 3.79
CA GLN A 43 0.64 -11.34 3.58
C GLN A 43 0.60 -10.73 2.17
N VAL A 44 0.21 -11.51 1.17
CA VAL A 44 0.06 -11.01 -0.21
C VAL A 44 -1.20 -10.15 -0.32
N ALA A 45 -2.30 -10.57 0.29
CA ALA A 45 -3.53 -9.79 0.35
C ALA A 45 -3.28 -8.42 1.00
N ASP A 46 -2.60 -8.41 2.15
CA ASP A 46 -2.22 -7.20 2.89
C ASP A 46 -1.36 -6.26 2.04
N LEU A 47 -0.37 -6.78 1.29
CA LEU A 47 0.46 -5.97 0.41
C LEU A 47 -0.38 -5.23 -0.64
N TYR A 48 -1.30 -5.92 -1.32
CA TYR A 48 -2.17 -5.29 -2.30
C TYR A 48 -3.16 -4.30 -1.66
N PHE A 49 -3.66 -4.61 -0.47
CA PHE A 49 -4.48 -3.69 0.29
C PHE A 49 -3.73 -2.41 0.66
N HIS A 50 -2.49 -2.53 1.15
CA HIS A 50 -1.63 -1.39 1.47
C HIS A 50 -1.29 -0.57 0.22
N ARG A 51 -0.94 -1.20 -0.91
CA ARG A 51 -0.77 -0.48 -2.19
C ARG A 51 -2.03 0.31 -2.57
N ALA A 52 -3.21 -0.26 -2.37
CA ALA A 52 -4.47 0.43 -2.64
C ALA A 52 -4.66 1.65 -1.72
N GLN A 53 -4.35 1.49 -0.43
CA GLN A 53 -4.38 2.58 0.56
C GLN A 53 -3.37 3.68 0.23
N HIS A 54 -2.16 3.33 -0.20
CA HIS A 54 -1.12 4.26 -0.60
C HIS A 54 -1.60 5.18 -1.73
N ILE A 55 -2.13 4.60 -2.81
CA ILE A 55 -2.71 5.36 -3.93
C ILE A 55 -3.86 6.26 -3.45
N ARG A 56 -4.73 5.75 -2.56
CA ARG A 56 -5.84 6.53 -2.03
C ARG A 56 -5.37 7.73 -1.22
N LEU A 57 -4.32 7.54 -0.42
CA LEU A 57 -3.75 8.59 0.43
C LEU A 57 -3.05 9.66 -0.42
N LEU A 58 -2.26 9.27 -1.42
CA LEU A 58 -1.67 10.21 -2.38
C LEU A 58 -2.73 11.02 -3.12
N LYS A 59 -3.81 10.38 -3.59
CA LYS A 59 -4.93 11.09 -4.24
C LYS A 59 -5.63 12.07 -3.30
N LYS A 60 -5.77 11.72 -2.02
CA LYS A 60 -6.33 12.61 -0.98
C LYS A 60 -5.45 13.84 -0.80
N PHE A 61 -4.13 13.67 -0.72
CA PHE A 61 -3.17 14.77 -0.61
C PHE A 61 -3.18 15.69 -1.83
N GLN A 62 -3.14 15.13 -3.03
CA GLN A 62 -3.24 15.89 -4.29
C GLN A 62 -4.58 16.65 -4.43
N ALA A 63 -5.68 16.09 -3.91
CA ALA A 63 -6.96 16.78 -3.90
C ALA A 63 -6.96 17.97 -2.93
N PHE A 64 -6.33 17.81 -1.75
CA PHE A 64 -6.18 18.87 -0.77
C PHE A 64 -5.29 20.01 -1.28
N GLU A 65 -4.11 19.70 -1.82
CA GLU A 65 -3.18 20.69 -2.38
C GLU A 65 -3.85 21.51 -3.50
N ARG A 66 -4.54 20.86 -4.44
CA ARG A 66 -5.31 21.55 -5.49
C ARG A 66 -6.40 22.46 -4.92
N GLY A 67 -6.99 22.08 -3.78
CA GLY A 67 -7.95 22.90 -3.06
C GLY A 67 -7.30 24.16 -2.48
N LEU A 68 -6.14 24.03 -1.81
CA LEU A 68 -5.40 25.17 -1.24
C LEU A 68 -4.89 26.13 -2.31
N LEU A 69 -4.37 25.61 -3.43
CA LEU A 69 -3.88 26.42 -4.55
C LEU A 69 -4.97 27.34 -5.13
N GLN A 70 -6.25 26.94 -5.06
CA GLN A 70 -7.37 27.81 -5.48
C GLN A 70 -7.52 29.06 -4.61
N TYR A 71 -6.99 29.04 -3.39
CA TYR A 71 -6.95 30.17 -2.46
C TYR A 71 -5.61 30.92 -2.46
N GLY A 72 -4.67 30.53 -3.34
CA GLY A 72 -3.34 31.16 -3.44
C GLY A 72 -2.38 30.76 -2.32
N GLU A 73 -2.74 29.80 -1.48
CA GLU A 73 -1.87 29.23 -0.46
C GLU A 73 -1.14 28.01 -1.01
N LYS A 74 0.18 27.96 -0.79
CA LYS A 74 0.99 26.77 -1.02
C LYS A 74 1.44 26.24 0.33
N ASP A 75 1.08 25.00 0.62
CA ASP A 75 1.59 24.27 1.78
C ASP A 75 2.95 23.65 1.45
N ASP A 76 3.74 23.33 2.47
CA ASP A 76 4.96 22.55 2.32
C ASP A 76 4.59 21.07 2.13
N ASP A 77 4.53 20.64 0.87
CA ASP A 77 4.17 19.29 0.45
C ASP A 77 5.34 18.30 0.49
N SER A 78 6.49 18.70 1.03
CA SER A 78 7.69 17.85 1.08
C SER A 78 7.47 16.51 1.78
N TYR A 79 6.59 16.44 2.78
CA TYR A 79 6.26 15.19 3.46
C TYR A 79 5.51 14.20 2.55
N ILE A 80 4.69 14.69 1.62
CA ILE A 80 3.93 13.86 0.66
C ILE A 80 4.89 13.19 -0.31
N GLU A 81 5.83 13.98 -0.85
CA GLU A 81 6.86 13.48 -1.76
C GLU A 81 7.82 12.53 -1.03
N SER A 82 8.22 12.86 0.20
CA SER A 82 9.02 11.97 1.06
C SER A 82 8.34 10.61 1.25
N TYR A 83 7.05 10.61 1.61
CA TYR A 83 6.25 9.41 1.76
C TYR A 83 6.17 8.58 0.46
N ARG A 84 5.93 9.22 -0.70
CA ARG A 84 5.91 8.52 -2.00
C ARG A 84 7.26 7.89 -2.32
N ILE A 85 8.35 8.64 -2.16
CA ILE A 85 9.70 8.18 -2.47
C ILE A 85 10.11 7.05 -1.54
N HIS A 86 9.81 7.16 -0.24
CA HIS A 86 10.13 6.13 0.75
C HIS A 86 9.50 4.78 0.37
N ILE A 87 8.19 4.76 0.10
CA ILE A 87 7.50 3.53 -0.31
C ILE A 87 8.06 2.97 -1.61
N ALA A 88 8.26 3.81 -2.64
CA ALA A 88 8.81 3.37 -3.92
C ALA A 88 10.21 2.75 -3.77
N MET A 89 11.06 3.35 -2.93
CA MET A 89 12.40 2.87 -2.66
C MET A 89 12.39 1.51 -1.94
N ILE A 90 11.54 1.37 -0.93
CA ILE A 90 11.40 0.12 -0.17
C ILE A 90 10.87 -1.02 -1.05
N GLU A 91 9.89 -0.74 -1.92
CA GLU A 91 9.41 -1.71 -2.90
C GLU A 91 10.51 -2.12 -3.89
N ALA A 92 11.27 -1.15 -4.41
CA ALA A 92 12.36 -1.42 -5.35
C ALA A 92 13.44 -2.32 -4.73
N PHE A 93 13.85 -2.06 -3.48
CA PHE A 93 14.85 -2.88 -2.80
C PHE A 93 14.33 -4.27 -2.40
N SER A 94 13.02 -4.40 -2.15
CA SER A 94 12.41 -5.68 -1.77
C SER A 94 12.12 -6.57 -2.97
N SER A 95 12.11 -6.01 -4.19
CA SER A 95 11.69 -6.69 -5.41
C SER A 95 12.40 -8.03 -5.66
N HIS A 96 13.72 -8.07 -5.49
CA HIS A 96 14.48 -9.30 -5.70
C HIS A 96 14.14 -10.36 -4.64
N ASP A 97 14.13 -9.98 -3.37
CA ASP A 97 13.91 -10.91 -2.25
C ASP A 97 12.50 -11.52 -2.27
N LEU A 98 11.50 -10.85 -2.87
CA LEU A 98 10.15 -11.39 -3.08
C LEU A 98 10.10 -12.62 -4.01
N LEU A 99 11.12 -12.82 -4.85
CA LEU A 99 11.25 -13.98 -5.74
C LEU A 99 12.09 -15.12 -5.16
N THR A 100 12.55 -14.98 -3.91
CA THR A 100 13.44 -15.95 -3.25
C THR A 100 12.74 -16.64 -2.08
N ASP A 101 13.46 -17.51 -1.38
CA ASP A 101 13.03 -18.13 -0.12
C ASP A 101 12.77 -17.10 1.01
N LYS A 102 13.28 -15.86 0.87
CA LYS A 102 13.02 -14.76 1.81
C LYS A 102 11.63 -14.13 1.67
N ARG A 103 10.85 -14.49 0.63
CA ARG A 103 9.57 -13.86 0.28
C ARG A 103 8.69 -13.52 1.47
N ASN A 104 8.44 -14.49 2.36
CA ASN A 104 7.51 -14.29 3.49
C ASN A 104 8.00 -13.22 4.47
N ARG A 105 9.30 -13.23 4.79
CA ARG A 105 9.91 -12.23 5.68
C ARG A 105 9.90 -10.85 5.03
N THR A 106 10.16 -10.80 3.72
CA THR A 106 10.12 -9.56 2.95
C THR A 106 8.72 -8.99 2.89
N LEU A 107 7.69 -9.81 2.64
CA LEU A 107 6.29 -9.40 2.68
C LEU A 107 5.87 -8.86 4.05
N GLU A 108 6.23 -9.55 5.13
CA GLU A 108 5.96 -9.07 6.50
C GLU A 108 6.62 -7.72 6.76
N THR A 109 7.88 -7.55 6.33
CA THR A 109 8.61 -6.28 6.48
C THR A 109 7.96 -5.17 5.66
N LEU A 110 7.60 -5.45 4.41
CA LEU A 110 6.93 -4.49 3.52
C LEU A 110 5.59 -4.03 4.08
N ASN A 111 4.74 -4.96 4.49
CA ASN A 111 3.41 -4.64 5.02
C ASN A 111 3.52 -3.76 6.27
N ARG A 112 4.47 -4.08 7.16
CA ARG A 112 4.74 -3.26 8.35
C ARG A 112 5.22 -1.86 7.99
N ILE A 113 6.14 -1.72 7.02
CA ILE A 113 6.61 -0.39 6.59
C ILE A 113 5.45 0.40 5.99
N TYR A 114 4.62 -0.22 5.15
CA TYR A 114 3.42 0.40 4.62
C TYR A 114 2.51 0.92 5.73
N GLU A 115 2.17 0.08 6.71
CA GLU A 115 1.32 0.45 7.84
C GLU A 115 1.89 1.65 8.61
N GLN A 116 3.18 1.60 8.97
CA GLN A 116 3.86 2.65 9.72
C GLN A 116 3.94 3.97 8.93
N SER A 117 4.35 3.91 7.67
CA SER A 117 4.42 5.08 6.80
C SER A 117 3.04 5.68 6.52
N HIS A 118 2.00 4.85 6.43
CA HIS A 118 0.60 5.32 6.27
C HIS A 118 0.15 6.10 7.50
N GLU A 119 0.38 5.55 8.69
CA GLU A 119 0.01 6.21 9.94
C GLU A 119 0.69 7.58 10.08
N ILE A 120 2.00 7.63 9.85
CA ILE A 120 2.76 8.88 9.90
C ILE A 120 2.23 9.89 8.87
N ALA A 121 2.03 9.47 7.62
CA ALA A 121 1.54 10.36 6.58
C ALA A 121 0.12 10.88 6.89
N GLU A 122 -0.76 10.05 7.45
CA GLU A 122 -2.08 10.48 7.89
C GLU A 122 -2.02 11.47 9.06
N LEU A 123 -1.11 11.28 10.02
CA LEU A 123 -0.92 12.18 11.15
C LEU A 123 -0.42 13.55 10.68
N ARG A 124 0.60 13.58 9.82
CA ARG A 124 1.12 14.82 9.21
C ARG A 124 0.03 15.56 8.45
N PHE A 125 -0.75 14.86 7.63
CA PHE A 125 -1.87 15.45 6.91
C PHE A 125 -2.95 16.07 7.83
N ARG A 126 -3.13 15.51 9.03
CA ARG A 126 -4.08 16.04 10.03
C ARG A 126 -3.47 17.16 10.89
N GLY A 127 -2.21 17.53 10.69
CA GLY A 127 -1.49 18.55 11.47
C GLY A 127 -0.94 18.04 12.81
N TYR A 128 -0.78 16.73 12.99
CA TYR A 128 -0.23 16.13 14.21
C TYR A 128 1.28 15.86 14.11
N ASP A 129 2.06 16.84 13.65
CA ASP A 129 3.48 16.65 13.33
C ASP A 129 4.32 16.16 14.51
N LEU A 130 4.08 16.68 15.71
CA LEU A 130 4.81 16.22 16.92
C LEU A 130 4.60 14.73 17.22
N ILE A 131 3.42 14.20 16.89
CA ILE A 131 3.12 12.77 17.07
C ILE A 131 3.80 11.98 15.94
N ALA A 132 3.69 12.46 14.70
CA ALA A 132 4.34 11.86 13.54
C ALA A 132 5.86 11.76 13.71
N ASP A 133 6.53 12.85 14.11
CA ASP A 133 7.97 12.91 14.36
C ASP A 133 8.40 11.90 15.43
N ARG A 134 7.59 11.76 16.49
CA ARG A 134 7.85 10.78 17.54
C ARG A 134 7.74 9.34 17.02
N LEU A 135 6.76 9.07 16.15
CA LEU A 135 6.59 7.73 15.56
C LEU A 135 7.72 7.41 14.56
N GLU A 136 8.15 8.36 13.74
CA GLU A 136 9.31 8.18 12.84
C GLU A 136 10.56 7.76 13.62
N LEU A 137 10.84 8.40 14.76
CA LEU A 137 11.95 8.02 15.64
C LEU A 137 11.82 6.61 16.23
N ILE A 138 10.59 6.18 16.54
CA ILE A 138 10.31 4.85 17.10
C ILE A 138 10.44 3.78 16.01
N TYR A 139 9.93 4.05 14.82
CA TYR A 139 9.94 3.12 13.69
C TYR A 139 11.27 3.08 12.95
N GLN A 140 12.14 4.07 13.18
CA GLN A 140 13.43 4.21 12.50
C GLN A 140 13.28 4.35 10.98
N LEU A 141 12.26 5.13 10.57
CA LEU A 141 11.95 5.43 9.17
C LEU A 141 12.72 6.66 8.66
#